data_AF-A0A6M0K347-F1
#
_entry.id   AF-A0A6M0K347-F1
#
_cell.length_a   1.000
_cell.length_b   1.000
_cell.length_c   1.000
_cell.angle_alpha   90.00
_cell.angle_beta   90.00
_cell.angle_gamma   90.00
#
_symmetry.space_group_name_H-M   'P 1'
#
loop_
_entity.id
_entity.type
_entity.pdbx_description
1 polymer ?
#
loop_
_entity_poly.entity_id
_entity_poly.type
_entity_poly.pdbx_seq_one_letter_code
_entity_poly.pdbx_strand_id
1 'polypeptide(L)' 'MNAYKTYAQLDASGRLVLEGLPFRQGALVEVLVIDQTRRPEERVESWRALMRHTQALPQSQSITDEDIAAEVDRHRSGR' A
#
# COMPACT_ATOMS: atom_id res chain seq x y z
N MET A 1 18.06 -0.80 13.82
CA MET A 1 17.68 -1.66 12.68
C MET A 1 18.47 -1.17 11.47
N ASN A 2 19.37 -2.00 10.92
CA ASN A 2 20.12 -1.62 9.72
C ASN A 2 19.29 -2.03 8.51
N ALA A 3 18.69 -1.05 7.84
CA ALA A 3 17.88 -1.28 6.64
C ALA A 3 18.71 -0.96 5.39
N TYR A 4 18.74 -1.88 4.44
CA TYR A 4 19.33 -1.68 3.11
C TYR A 4 18.22 -1.80 2.08
N LYS A 5 18.04 -0.78 1.23
CA LYS A 5 17.04 -0.77 0.15
C LYS A 5 17.74 -0.81 -1.19
N THR A 6 17.37 -1.79 -2.01
CA THR A 6 17.81 -1.91 -3.40
C THR A 6 16.64 -2.30 -4.29
N TYR A 7 16.83 -2.23 -5.60
CA TYR A 7 15.85 -2.61 -6.61
C TYR A 7 16.46 -3.68 -7.51
N ALA A 8 15.67 -4.71 -7.80
CA ALA A 8 16.01 -5.72 -8.79
C ALA A 8 14.78 -5.99 -9.66
N GLN A 9 15.03 -6.29 -10.92
CA GLN A 9 13.98 -6.65 -11.87
C GLN A 9 13.85 -8.17 -11.93
N LEU A 10 12.62 -8.64 -12.12
CA LEU A 10 12.38 -10.03 -12.48
C LEU A 10 12.90 -10.27 -13.89
N ASP A 11 13.62 -11.36 -14.10
CA ASP A 11 13.97 -11.80 -15.45
C ASP A 11 12.77 -12.44 -16.16
N ALA A 12 12.95 -12.80 -17.43
CA ALA A 12 11.89 -13.42 -18.24
C ALA A 12 11.39 -14.77 -17.69
N SER A 13 12.15 -15.42 -16.80
CA SER A 13 11.76 -16.66 -16.12
C SER A 13 11.03 -16.41 -14.80
N GLY A 14 10.88 -15.16 -14.38
CA GLY A 14 10.31 -14.78 -13.08
C GLY A 14 11.29 -14.94 -11.91
N ARG A 15 12.60 -15.02 -12.18
CA ARG A 15 13.63 -15.11 -11.15
C ARG A 15 14.10 -13.72 -10.74
N LEU A 16 14.30 -13.54 -9.43
CA LEU A 16 14.88 -12.34 -8.82
C LEU A 16 16.22 -12.71 -8.17
N VAL A 17 17.28 -11.95 -8.45
CA VAL A 17 18.61 -12.15 -7.86
C VAL A 17 19.05 -10.85 -7.18
N LEU A 18 19.44 -10.95 -5.91
CA LEU A 18 20.04 -9.85 -5.14
C LEU A 18 21.50 -10.19 -4.86
N GLU A 19 22.42 -9.41 -5.43
CA GLU A 19 23.86 -9.61 -5.33
C GLU A 19 24.55 -8.41 -4.67
N GLY A 20 25.73 -8.65 -4.08
CA GLY A 20 26.56 -7.58 -3.50
C GLY A 20 25.96 -6.92 -2.26
N LEU A 21 25.11 -7.64 -1.51
CA LEU A 21 24.48 -7.07 -0.31
C LEU A 21 25.52 -6.72 0.76
N PRO A 22 25.42 -5.56 1.43
CA PRO A 22 26.41 -5.09 2.41
C PRO A 22 26.22 -5.75 3.79
N PHE A 23 25.91 -7.05 3.82
CA PHE A 23 25.73 -7.83 5.04
C PHE A 23 26.87 -8.83 5.20
N ARG A 24 27.27 -9.06 6.45
CA ARG A 24 28.29 -10.07 6.77
C ARG A 24 27.79 -11.48 6.45
N GLN A 25 28.72 -12.38 6.12
CA GLN A 25 28.41 -13.80 5.96
C GLN A 25 27.72 -14.36 7.21
N GLY A 26 26.66 -15.16 7.01
CA GLY A 26 25.88 -15.76 8.10
C GLY A 26 24.88 -14.82 8.77
N ALA A 27 24.70 -13.59 8.29
CA ALA A 27 23.62 -12.72 8.76
C ALA A 27 22.25 -13.27 8.34
N LEU A 28 21.32 -13.32 9.30
CA LEU A 28 19.90 -13.49 9.02
C LEU A 28 19.34 -12.13 8.56
N VAL A 29 18.79 -12.10 7.36
CA VAL A 29 18.23 -10.88 6.74
C VAL A 29 16.75 -11.12 6.45
N GLU A 30 15.92 -10.16 6.83
CA GLU A 30 14.51 -10.11 6.44
C GLU A 30 14.38 -9.42 5.08
N VAL A 31 13.61 -10.01 4.15
CA VAL A 31 13.44 -9.49 2.78
C VAL A 31 11.99 -9.08 2.58
N LEU A 32 11.78 -7.81 2.24
CA LEU A 32 10.48 -7.27 1.82
C LEU A 32 10.45 -7.05 0.31
N VAL A 33 9.59 -7.79 -0.39
CA VAL A 33 9.41 -7.66 -1.85
C VAL A 33 8.15 -6.84 -2.13
N ILE A 34 8.31 -5.73 -2.84
CA ILE A 34 7.21 -4.84 -3.22
C ILE A 34 7.21 -4.71 -4.73
N ASP A 35 6.10 -5.07 -5.36
CA ASP A 35 5.86 -4.78 -6.76
C ASP A 35 5.67 -3.27 -6.95
N GLN A 36 6.62 -2.64 -7.64
CA GLN A 36 6.58 -1.20 -7.97
C GLN A 36 6.10 -0.92 -9.39
N THR A 37 5.73 -1.96 -10.15
CA THR A 37 5.23 -1.80 -11.52
C THR A 37 3.80 -1.26 -11.56
N ARG A 38 3.02 -1.44 -10.49
CA ARG A 38 1.71 -0.80 -10.34
C ARG A 38 1.88 0.71 -10.35
N ARG A 39 1.49 1.32 -11.46
CA ARG A 39 1.58 2.77 -11.65
C ARG A 39 0.74 3.47 -10.58
N PRO A 40 1.16 4.65 -10.10
CA PRO A 40 0.33 5.46 -9.21
C PRO A 40 -1.10 5.65 -9.74
N GLU A 41 -1.27 5.72 -11.06
CA GLU A 41 -2.55 5.84 -11.76
C GLU A 41 -3.47 4.63 -11.55
N GLU A 42 -2.95 3.40 -11.65
CA GLU A 42 -3.72 2.17 -11.41
C GLU A 42 -4.19 2.10 -9.95
N ARG A 43 -3.37 2.59 -9.03
CA ARG A 43 -3.71 2.67 -7.61
C ARG A 43 -4.82 3.71 -7.36
N VAL A 44 -4.73 4.87 -8.00
CA VAL A 44 -5.78 5.91 -7.91
C VAL A 44 -7.10 5.36 -8.43
N GLU A 45 -7.10 4.66 -9.57
CA GLU A 45 -8.34 4.11 -10.11
C GLU A 45 -8.90 2.97 -9.27
N SER A 46 -8.05 2.11 -8.69
CA SER A 46 -8.51 1.08 -7.76
C SER A 46 -9.17 1.69 -6.52
N TRP A 47 -8.62 2.78 -5.98
CA TRP A 47 -9.22 3.50 -4.86
C TRP A 47 -10.55 4.16 -5.24
N ARG A 48 -10.62 4.81 -6.40
CA ARG A 48 -11.88 5.39 -6.89
C ARG A 48 -12.95 4.33 -7.09
N ALA A 49 -12.59 3.17 -7.65
CA ALA A 49 -13.50 2.05 -7.83
C ALA A 49 -14.05 1.54 -6.48
N LEU A 50 -13.19 1.39 -5.48
CA LEU A 50 -13.59 1.03 -4.13
C LEU A 50 -14.55 2.05 -3.52
N MET A 51 -14.23 3.35 -3.60
CA MET A 51 -15.10 4.41 -3.05
C MET A 51 -16.46 4.43 -3.72
N ARG A 52 -16.52 4.31 -5.06
CA ARG A 52 -17.79 4.21 -5.82
C ARG A 52 -18.60 3.00 -5.37
N HIS A 53 -17.96 1.86 -5.17
CA HIS A 53 -18.63 0.65 -4.71
C HIS A 53 -19.23 0.83 -3.31
N THR A 54 -18.46 1.38 -2.37
CA THR A 54 -18.93 1.68 -1.02
C THR A 54 -20.11 2.65 -1.04
N GLN A 55 -20.02 3.75 -1.80
CA GLN A 55 -21.10 4.75 -1.92
C GLN A 55 -22.37 4.19 -2.57
N ALA A 56 -22.27 3.15 -3.40
CA ALA A 56 -23.42 2.51 -4.02
C ALA A 56 -24.21 1.59 -3.06
N LEU A 57 -23.68 1.28 -1.87
CA LEU A 57 -24.36 0.44 -0.91
C LEU A 57 -25.62 1.15 -0.36
N PRO A 58 -26.76 0.45 -0.20
CA PRO A 58 -27.99 1.05 0.32
C PRO A 58 -27.81 1.74 1.68
N GLN A 59 -26.99 1.15 2.56
CA GLN A 59 -26.69 1.67 3.89
C GLN A 59 -25.90 2.97 3.85
N SER A 60 -25.17 3.23 2.76
CA SER A 60 -24.38 4.46 2.60
C SER A 60 -25.23 5.63 2.15
N GLN A 61 -26.41 5.41 1.56
CA GLN A 61 -27.28 6.48 1.09
C GLN A 61 -27.90 7.32 2.22
N SER A 62 -27.95 6.78 3.45
CA SER A 62 -28.45 7.50 4.62
C SER A 62 -27.38 8.29 5.36
N ILE A 63 -26.11 8.18 4.96
CA ILE A 63 -24.98 8.87 5.62
C ILE A 63 -24.83 10.24 4.97
N THR A 64 -24.92 11.30 5.77
CA THR A 64 -24.76 12.68 5.30
C THR A 64 -23.29 13.12 5.33
N ASP A 65 -22.96 14.20 4.61
CA ASP A 65 -21.63 14.80 4.66
C ASP A 65 -21.32 15.32 6.08
N GLU A 66 -22.33 15.79 6.81
CA GLU A 66 -22.21 16.19 8.22
C GLU A 66 -21.85 15.01 9.13
N ASP A 67 -22.45 13.83 8.92
CA ASP A 67 -22.12 12.62 9.68
C ASP A 67 -20.66 12.22 9.47
N ILE A 68 -20.20 12.28 8.21
CA ILE A 68 -18.82 11.96 7.82
C ILE A 68 -17.84 12.97 8.45
N ALA A 69 -18.15 14.27 8.37
CA ALA A 69 -17.31 15.31 8.94
C ALA A 69 -17.18 15.15 10.47
N ALA A 70 -18.30 14.91 11.15
CA ALA A 70 -18.31 14.70 12.59
C ALA A 70 -17.49 13.46 13.02
N GLU A 71 -17.53 12.37 12.25
CA GLU A 71 -16.71 11.18 12.49
C GLU A 71 -15.21 11.47 12.32
N VAL A 72 -14.85 12.13 11.22
CA VAL A 72 -13.45 12.48 10.92
C VAL A 72 -12.86 13.39 11.99
N ASP A 73 -13.63 14.39 12.43
CA ASP A 73 -13.19 15.33 13.47
C ASP A 73 -13.01 14.62 14.81
N ARG A 74 -13.90 13.69 15.16
CA ARG A 74 -13.79 12.87 16.37
C ARG A 74 -12.47 12.09 16.37
N HIS A 75 -12.24 11.30 15.30
CA HIS A 75 -11.03 10.51 15.15
C HIS A 75 -9.75 11.36 15.15
N ARG A 76 -9.75 12.53 14.49
CA ARG A 76 -8.60 13.45 14.46
C ARG A 76 -8.34 14.13 15.81
N SER A 77 -9.39 14.37 16.59
CA SER A 77 -9.28 14.92 17.95
C SER A 77 -8.79 13.89 18.98
N GLY A 78 -8.53 12.65 18.57
CA GLY A 78 -8.10 11.57 19.46
C GLY A 78 -9.21 11.06 20.39
N ARG A 79 -10.47 11.29 20.01
CA ARG A 79 -11.66 10.72 20.64
C ARG A 79 -12.19 9.56 19.82
#